data_AF-A0AAZ3QVY5-F1
#
_entry.id   AF-A0AAZ3QVY5-F1
#
_cell.length_a   1.000
_cell.length_b   1.000
_cell.length_c   1.000
_cell.angle_alpha   90.00
_cell.angle_beta   90.00
_cell.angle_gamma   90.00
#
_symmetry.space_group_name_H-M   'P 1'
#
loop_
_entity.id
_entity.type
_entity.pdbx_description
1 polymer ?
#
loop_
_entity_poly.entity_id
_entity_poly.type
_entity_poly.pdbx_seq_one_letter_code
_entity_poly.pdbx_strand_id
1 'polypeptide(L)'
;LAQSFAERLRLGIAVIHGEAQDAESDLVDGRHSPPTVKIPLLIPKEKPPITVVGDVGGRIAIIVDDIIDDVDSFVAAAQTLKKHGAYKIFVMATHGILSSDAPKLIEESAIDKVVVTNTIPHEHQKLQCIKIQTVDISLILSEAIRRIYNGESMSYLFRHIGLED
;
A
#
# COMPACT_ATOMS: atom_id res chain seq x y z
N LEU A 1 -4.94 -8.27 7.22
CA LEU A 1 -3.54 -8.62 6.87
C LEU A 1 -2.54 -8.29 7.97
N ALA A 2 -2.49 -7.03 8.44
CA ALA A 2 -1.56 -6.56 9.47
C ALA A 2 -1.49 -7.42 10.75
N GLN A 3 -2.63 -7.91 11.26
CA GLN A 3 -2.66 -8.79 12.44
C GLN A 3 -1.82 -10.07 12.25
N SER A 4 -1.89 -10.69 11.07
CA SER A 4 -1.14 -11.93 10.79
C SER A 4 0.38 -11.70 10.77
N PHE A 5 0.81 -10.53 10.29
CA PHE A 5 2.22 -10.11 10.36
C PHE A 5 2.64 -9.85 11.81
N ALA A 6 1.83 -9.10 12.56
CA ALA A 6 2.10 -8.76 13.95
C ALA A 6 2.26 -10.02 14.82
N GLU A 7 1.38 -11.01 14.66
CA GLU A 7 1.44 -12.28 15.39
C GLU A 7 2.72 -13.08 15.07
N ARG A 8 3.08 -13.22 13.79
CA ARG A 8 4.27 -13.99 13.36
C ARG A 8 5.58 -13.31 13.76
N LEU A 9 5.62 -11.98 13.73
CA LEU A 9 6.79 -11.18 14.11
C LEU A 9 6.84 -10.85 15.61
N ARG A 10 5.78 -11.17 16.37
CA ARG A 10 5.62 -10.82 17.79
C ARG A 10 5.73 -9.30 18.03
N LEU A 11 5.09 -8.51 17.18
CA LEU A 11 5.08 -7.05 17.22
C LEU A 11 3.71 -6.50 17.60
N GLY A 12 3.68 -5.23 18.03
CA GLY A 12 2.44 -4.48 18.22
C GLY A 12 1.79 -4.10 16.89
N ILE A 13 0.50 -3.75 16.94
CA ILE A 13 -0.27 -3.28 15.79
C ILE A 13 -0.82 -1.88 16.07
N ALA A 14 -0.83 -1.03 15.05
CA ALA A 14 -1.59 0.20 15.02
C ALA A 14 -2.49 0.17 13.78
N VAL A 15 -3.66 0.81 13.89
CA VAL A 15 -4.65 0.88 12.80
C VAL A 15 -4.89 2.33 12.45
N ILE A 16 -4.88 2.63 11.17
CA ILE A 16 -5.21 3.95 10.65
C ILE A 16 -6.68 3.93 10.24
N HIS A 17 -7.45 4.94 10.65
CA HIS A 17 -8.84 5.10 10.23
C HIS A 17 -9.08 6.51 9.66
N GLY A 18 -10.08 6.65 8.78
CA GLY A 18 -10.41 7.91 8.11
C GLY A 18 -10.09 7.85 6.62
N GLU A 19 -10.52 8.89 5.90
CA GLU A 19 -10.24 9.02 4.47
C GLU A 19 -9.29 10.21 4.25
N ALA A 20 -8.43 10.11 3.25
CA ALA A 20 -7.68 11.28 2.79
C ALA A 20 -8.67 12.33 2.29
N GLN A 21 -8.45 13.59 2.65
CA GLN A 21 -9.20 14.69 2.04
C GLN A 21 -8.65 14.89 0.64
N ASP A 22 -9.43 14.49 -0.37
CA ASP A 22 -9.18 14.90 -1.73
C ASP A 22 -9.41 16.41 -1.80
N ALA A 23 -8.36 17.16 -2.12
CA ALA A 23 -8.56 18.53 -2.58
C ALA A 23 -9.18 18.42 -3.98
N GLU A 24 -10.51 18.35 -4.06
CA GLU A 24 -11.23 18.53 -5.32
C GLU A 24 -10.78 19.87 -5.90
N SER A 25 -9.91 19.84 -6.91
CA SER A 25 -9.75 20.97 -7.79
C SER A 25 -10.99 21.00 -8.66
N ASP A 26 -11.94 21.87 -8.32
CA ASP A 26 -13.09 22.22 -9.16
C ASP A 26 -12.60 22.86 -10.48
N LEU A 27 -12.03 22.06 -11.38
CA LEU A 27 -11.81 22.46 -12.76
C LEU A 27 -13.16 22.34 -13.47
N VAL A 28 -13.92 23.43 -13.40
CA VAL A 28 -15.14 23.66 -14.18
C VAL A 28 -14.76 23.58 -15.65
N ASP A 29 -14.91 22.41 -16.28
CA ASP A 29 -14.75 22.29 -17.72
C ASP A 29 -15.97 22.94 -18.38
N GLY A 30 -15.74 24.01 -19.15
CA GLY A 30 -16.77 24.93 -19.65
C GLY A 30 -17.73 24.36 -20.69
N ARG A 31 -18.19 23.11 -20.54
CA ARG A 31 -19.18 22.48 -21.41
C ARG A 31 -20.56 22.72 -20.82
N HIS A 32 -21.29 23.65 -21.44
CA HIS A 32 -22.67 23.99 -21.10
C HIS A 32 -23.59 22.75 -21.08
N SER A 33 -23.85 22.21 -19.89
CA SER A 33 -25.01 21.35 -19.65
C SER A 33 -26.27 22.22 -19.50
N PRO A 34 -27.47 21.73 -19.91
CA PRO A 34 -28.71 22.47 -19.81
C PRO A 34 -29.04 22.83 -18.34
N PRO A 35 -29.85 23.88 -18.08
CA PRO A 35 -30.06 24.40 -16.73
C PRO A 35 -30.60 23.29 -15.82
N THR A 36 -29.80 22.92 -14.82
CA THR A 36 -30.14 21.86 -13.87
C THR A 36 -31.14 22.40 -12.85
N VAL A 37 -32.24 21.68 -12.68
CA VAL A 37 -33.23 21.87 -11.61
C VAL A 37 -32.48 21.90 -10.27
N LYS A 38 -32.72 22.92 -9.43
CA LYS A 38 -32.09 23.03 -8.11
C LYS A 38 -32.55 21.90 -7.19
N ILE A 39 -31.85 20.78 -7.23
CA ILE A 39 -31.86 19.76 -6.18
C ILE A 39 -31.17 20.41 -4.96
N PRO A 40 -31.69 20.27 -3.73
CA PRO A 40 -30.98 20.75 -2.55
C PRO A 40 -29.56 20.21 -2.54
N LEU A 41 -28.57 21.11 -2.44
CA LEU A 41 -27.16 20.77 -2.26
C LEU A 41 -27.06 19.82 -1.08
N LEU A 42 -26.82 18.53 -1.38
CA LEU A 42 -26.33 17.57 -0.41
C LEU A 42 -24.99 18.13 0.06
N ILE A 43 -24.96 18.72 1.25
CA ILE A 43 -23.71 19.11 1.91
C ILE A 43 -22.91 17.81 2.03
N PRO A 44 -21.75 17.67 1.34
CA PRO A 44 -20.93 16.49 1.49
C PRO A 44 -20.59 16.36 2.96
N LYS A 45 -20.91 15.21 3.56
CA LYS A 45 -20.56 14.92 4.95
C LYS A 45 -19.03 14.98 5.01
N GLU A 46 -18.48 15.94 5.78
CA GLU A 46 -17.03 16.07 5.92
C GLU A 46 -16.43 14.72 6.30
N LYS A 47 -15.52 14.23 5.45
CA LYS A 47 -14.81 12.98 5.69
C LYS A 47 -13.93 13.18 6.93
N PRO A 48 -14.00 12.27 7.93
CA PRO A 48 -13.21 12.41 9.15
C PRO A 48 -11.71 12.36 8.81
N PRO A 49 -10.89 13.23 9.44
CA PRO A 49 -9.46 13.24 9.20
C PRO A 49 -8.82 11.91 9.58
N ILE A 50 -7.73 11.56 8.92
CA ILE A 50 -6.95 10.35 9.20
C ILE A 50 -6.42 10.40 10.64
N THR A 51 -6.70 9.35 11.42
CA THR A 51 -6.19 9.17 12.78
C THR A 51 -5.48 7.82 12.94
N VAL A 52 -4.64 7.71 13.97
CA VAL A 52 -3.91 6.48 14.31
C VAL A 52 -4.44 5.95 15.65
N VAL A 53 -4.83 4.68 15.67
CA VAL A 53 -5.15 3.94 16.89
C VAL A 53 -4.01 2.97 17.18
N GLY A 54 -3.23 3.27 18.22
CA GLY A 54 -2.04 2.50 18.62
C GLY A 54 -0.83 3.39 18.89
N ASP A 55 0.20 2.84 19.53
CA ASP A 55 1.47 3.56 19.80
C ASP A 55 2.50 3.31 18.68
N VAL A 56 2.85 4.38 17.97
CA VAL A 56 3.86 4.38 16.90
C VAL A 56 5.07 5.27 17.22
N GLY A 57 5.06 5.96 18.37
CA GLY A 57 6.07 6.94 18.73
C GLY A 57 7.43 6.30 18.98
N GLY A 58 8.48 6.81 18.32
CA GLY A 58 9.84 6.29 18.46
C GLY A 58 10.04 4.89 17.86
N ARG A 59 9.13 4.42 16.99
CA ARG A 59 9.18 3.09 16.37
C ARG A 59 9.34 3.17 14.84
N ILE A 60 9.73 2.04 14.25
CA ILE A 60 9.57 1.81 12.81
C ILE A 60 8.12 1.38 12.57
N ALA A 61 7.44 2.04 11.64
CA ALA A 61 6.12 1.65 11.18
C ALA A 61 6.23 0.84 9.88
N ILE A 62 5.51 -0.27 9.81
CA ILE A 62 5.39 -1.10 8.62
C ILE A 62 3.92 -1.15 8.24
N ILE A 63 3.56 -0.47 7.17
CA ILE A 63 2.23 -0.53 6.55
C ILE A 63 2.18 -1.81 5.73
N VAL A 64 1.14 -2.63 5.92
CA VAL A 64 1.00 -3.92 5.26
C VAL A 64 -0.34 -3.99 4.56
N ASP A 65 -0.32 -4.13 3.24
CA ASP A 65 -1.50 -4.33 2.40
C ASP A 65 -1.29 -5.47 1.39
N ASP A 66 -2.32 -5.86 0.64
CA ASP A 66 -2.19 -6.85 -0.43
C ASP A 66 -1.73 -6.23 -1.75
N ILE A 67 -2.24 -5.05 -2.08
CA ILE A 67 -2.01 -4.32 -3.34
C ILE A 67 -1.56 -2.89 -3.04
N ILE A 68 -0.66 -2.37 -3.86
CA ILE A 68 -0.37 -0.94 -3.99
C ILE A 68 -0.55 -0.52 -5.44
N ASP A 69 -1.51 0.37 -5.69
CA ASP A 69 -1.88 0.87 -7.01
C ASP A 69 -1.91 2.41 -7.00
N ASP A 70 -3.01 2.99 -6.51
CA ASP A 70 -3.06 4.36 -6.04
C ASP A 70 -2.32 4.48 -4.70
N VAL A 71 -1.53 5.52 -4.53
CA VAL A 71 -0.63 5.70 -3.39
C VAL A 71 -1.02 6.84 -2.46
N ASP A 72 -2.07 7.61 -2.76
CA ASP A 72 -2.42 8.81 -1.98
C ASP A 72 -2.75 8.46 -0.53
N SER A 73 -3.49 7.37 -0.34
CA SER A 73 -3.81 6.84 0.99
C SER A 73 -2.57 6.38 1.76
N PHE A 74 -1.61 5.73 1.08
CA PHE A 74 -0.33 5.30 1.67
C PHE A 74 0.56 6.50 2.05
N VAL A 75 0.59 7.54 1.21
CA VAL A 75 1.32 8.78 1.47
C VAL A 75 0.73 9.52 2.67
N ALA A 76 -0.61 9.66 2.72
CA ALA A 76 -1.30 10.30 3.82
C ALA A 76 -1.14 9.52 5.14
N ALA A 77 -1.20 8.19 5.09
CA ALA A 77 -0.87 7.32 6.20
C ALA A 77 0.56 7.53 6.69
N ALA A 78 1.55 7.56 5.78
CA ALA A 78 2.95 7.78 6.12
C ALA A 78 3.17 9.15 6.78
N GLN A 79 2.57 10.22 6.26
CA GLN A 79 2.62 11.54 6.90
C GLN A 79 2.03 11.52 8.30
N THR A 80 0.91 10.84 8.50
CA THR A 80 0.25 10.73 9.80
C THR A 80 1.12 9.96 10.80
N LEU A 81 1.71 8.83 10.38
CA LEU A 81 2.65 8.06 11.20
C LEU A 81 3.87 8.88 11.60
N LYS A 82 4.43 9.67 10.65
CA LYS A 82 5.56 10.57 10.92
C LYS A 82 5.21 11.63 11.96
N LYS A 83 4.02 12.25 11.85
CA LYS A 83 3.51 13.23 12.82
C LYS A 83 3.36 12.64 14.23
N HIS A 84 3.04 11.34 14.33
CA HIS A 84 2.92 10.62 15.60
C HIS A 84 4.26 10.02 16.08
N GLY A 85 5.39 10.40 15.46
CA GLY A 85 6.73 10.08 15.96
C GLY A 85 7.33 8.78 15.43
N ALA A 86 6.73 8.14 14.42
CA ALA A 86 7.40 7.03 13.73
C ALA A 86 8.66 7.54 13.01
N TYR A 87 9.82 6.92 13.25
CA TYR A 87 11.09 7.43 12.71
C TYR A 87 11.44 6.84 11.33
N LYS A 88 10.93 5.65 11.00
CA LYS A 88 10.97 5.05 9.67
C LYS A 88 9.63 4.44 9.29
N ILE A 89 9.32 4.45 7.99
CA ILE A 89 8.05 4.01 7.42
C ILE A 89 8.31 3.11 6.21
N PHE A 90 7.86 1.87 6.31
CA PHE A 90 7.92 0.89 5.22
C PHE A 90 6.51 0.58 4.75
N VAL A 91 6.33 0.35 3.46
CA VAL A 91 5.11 -0.24 2.89
C VAL A 91 5.46 -1.62 2.36
N MET A 92 4.66 -2.63 2.68
CA MET A 92 4.77 -3.97 2.15
C MET A 92 3.46 -4.35 1.49
N ALA A 93 3.53 -4.76 0.22
CA ALA A 93 2.40 -5.28 -0.51
C ALA A 93 2.78 -6.49 -1.35
N THR A 94 1.81 -7.36 -1.66
CA THR A 94 2.05 -8.47 -2.58
C THR A 94 2.13 -7.94 -4.00
N HIS A 95 1.15 -7.16 -4.43
CA HIS A 95 1.03 -6.70 -5.81
C HIS A 95 1.40 -5.22 -5.94
N GLY A 96 2.48 -4.93 -6.66
CA GLY A 96 2.85 -3.56 -7.03
C GLY A 96 2.33 -3.19 -8.41
N ILE A 97 1.08 -2.70 -8.49
CA ILE A 97 0.51 -2.15 -9.74
C ILE A 97 1.14 -0.79 -10.03
N LEU A 98 1.20 0.06 -9.00
CA LEU A 98 1.90 1.35 -9.01
C LEU A 98 1.55 2.18 -10.26
N SER A 99 0.26 2.41 -10.50
CA SER A 99 -0.21 3.09 -11.70
C SER A 99 0.07 4.61 -11.65
N SER A 100 -0.02 5.24 -12.83
CA SER A 100 0.04 6.70 -12.96
C SER A 100 1.32 7.29 -12.33
N ASP A 101 1.21 8.35 -11.53
CA ASP A 101 2.33 9.05 -10.90
C ASP A 101 2.78 8.42 -9.57
N ALA A 102 2.32 7.20 -9.25
CA ALA A 102 2.61 6.53 -7.99
C ALA A 102 4.11 6.51 -7.61
N PRO A 103 5.06 6.17 -8.50
CA PRO A 103 6.48 6.15 -8.15
C PRO A 103 6.99 7.53 -7.72
N LYS A 104 6.57 8.59 -8.41
CA LYS A 104 6.94 9.97 -8.08
C LYS A 104 6.40 10.36 -6.70
N LEU A 105 5.13 10.10 -6.44
CA LEU A 105 4.50 10.39 -5.15
C LEU A 105 5.18 9.64 -4.00
N ILE A 106 5.55 8.38 -4.21
CA ILE A 106 6.34 7.60 -3.23
C ILE A 106 7.70 8.25 -2.97
N GLU A 107 8.43 8.64 -4.03
CA GLU A 107 9.76 9.25 -3.92
C GLU A 107 9.71 10.56 -3.12
N GLU A 108 8.70 11.39 -3.34
CA GLU A 108 8.50 12.67 -2.65
C GLU A 108 7.90 12.54 -1.24
N SER A 109 7.36 11.36 -0.89
CA SER A 109 6.68 11.12 0.39
C SER A 109 7.61 10.82 1.58
N ALA A 110 7.00 10.74 2.76
CA ALA A 110 7.63 10.30 4.00
C ALA A 110 7.92 8.78 4.08
N ILE A 111 7.54 8.00 3.06
CA ILE A 111 7.84 6.56 2.99
C ILE A 111 9.35 6.39 2.76
N ASP A 112 10.00 5.51 3.52
CA ASP A 112 11.43 5.19 3.35
C ASP A 112 11.63 4.10 2.29
N LYS A 113 10.78 3.07 2.29
CA LYS A 113 10.82 1.98 1.30
C LYS A 113 9.44 1.40 1.02
N VAL A 114 9.25 0.97 -0.22
CA VAL A 114 8.10 0.17 -0.66
C VAL A 114 8.62 -1.19 -1.11
N VAL A 115 8.14 -2.27 -0.48
CA VAL A 115 8.54 -3.64 -0.79
C VAL A 115 7.34 -4.33 -1.44
N VAL A 116 7.51 -4.70 -2.70
CA VAL A 116 6.49 -5.42 -3.50
C VAL A 116 7.07 -6.70 -4.07
N THR A 117 6.24 -7.64 -4.50
CA THR A 117 6.72 -8.83 -5.21
C THR A 117 6.73 -8.60 -6.73
N ASN A 118 7.43 -9.45 -7.48
CA ASN A 118 7.37 -9.47 -8.95
C ASN A 118 6.11 -10.16 -9.52
N THR A 119 4.99 -10.18 -8.79
CA THR A 119 3.69 -10.66 -9.32
C THR A 119 3.19 -9.84 -10.51
N ILE A 120 3.59 -8.56 -10.59
CA ILE A 120 3.28 -7.64 -11.67
C ILE A 120 4.60 -6.99 -12.12
N PRO A 121 4.91 -6.91 -13.42
CA PRO A 121 6.11 -6.22 -13.90
C PRO A 121 6.07 -4.73 -13.57
N HIS A 122 7.11 -4.21 -12.91
CA HIS A 122 7.19 -2.80 -12.47
C HIS A 122 8.60 -2.20 -12.61
N GLU A 123 9.37 -2.66 -13.60
CA GLU A 123 10.75 -2.18 -13.80
C GLU A 123 10.80 -0.69 -14.19
N HIS A 124 9.80 -0.19 -14.92
CA HIS A 124 9.74 1.24 -15.26
C HIS A 124 9.53 2.10 -14.00
N GLN A 125 8.66 1.67 -13.10
CA GLN A 125 8.39 2.34 -11.83
C GLN A 125 9.63 2.37 -10.93
N LYS A 126 10.41 1.29 -10.89
CA LYS A 126 11.68 1.24 -10.14
C LYS A 126 12.75 2.19 -10.68
N LEU A 127 12.76 2.45 -11.98
CA LEU A 127 13.66 3.46 -12.56
C LEU A 127 13.27 4.88 -12.13
N GLN A 128 11.99 5.12 -11.84
CA GLN A 128 11.48 6.41 -11.40
C GLN A 128 11.59 6.63 -9.89
N CYS A 129 11.63 5.55 -9.09
CA CYS A 129 11.65 5.61 -7.64
C CYS A 129 12.58 4.55 -7.03
N ILE A 130 13.66 5.01 -6.41
CA ILE A 130 14.69 4.13 -5.82
C ILE A 130 14.23 3.48 -4.51
N LYS A 131 13.13 3.97 -3.93
CA LYS A 131 12.54 3.41 -2.70
C LYS A 131 11.81 2.09 -2.94
N ILE A 132 11.49 1.75 -4.18
CA ILE A 132 10.81 0.50 -4.54
C ILE A 132 11.82 -0.65 -4.56
N GLN A 133 11.56 -1.68 -3.76
CA GLN A 133 12.32 -2.92 -3.71
C GLN A 133 11.42 -4.09 -4.09
N THR A 134 11.95 -4.98 -4.93
CA THR A 134 11.23 -6.17 -5.40
C THR A 134 11.71 -7.41 -4.66
N VAL A 135 10.77 -8.20 -4.15
CA VAL A 135 10.99 -9.58 -3.70
C VAL A 135 10.61 -10.52 -4.83
N ASP A 136 11.55 -11.37 -5.24
CA ASP A 136 11.24 -12.43 -6.21
C ASP A 136 10.39 -13.53 -5.54
N ILE A 137 9.32 -13.93 -6.21
CA ILE A 137 8.45 -15.04 -5.80
C ILE A 137 8.45 -16.20 -6.80
N SER A 138 9.35 -16.18 -7.80
CA SER A 138 9.45 -17.21 -8.83
C SER A 138 9.62 -18.62 -8.25
N LEU A 139 10.34 -18.75 -7.13
CA LEU A 139 10.54 -20.02 -6.45
C LEU A 139 9.22 -20.60 -5.90
N ILE A 140 8.40 -19.79 -5.24
CA ILE A 140 7.11 -20.23 -4.68
C ILE A 140 6.18 -20.68 -5.82
N LEU A 141 6.17 -19.94 -6.93
CA LEU A 141 5.36 -20.29 -8.10
C LEU A 141 5.86 -21.57 -8.79
N SER A 142 7.17 -21.72 -8.97
CA SER A 142 7.75 -22.89 -9.63
C SER A 142 7.56 -24.17 -8.80
N GLU A 143 7.74 -24.10 -7.47
CA GLU A 143 7.45 -25.22 -6.58
C GLU A 143 5.96 -25.58 -6.55
N ALA A 144 5.06 -24.59 -6.59
CA ALA A 144 3.63 -24.83 -6.69
C ALA A 144 3.29 -25.63 -7.97
N ILE A 145 3.81 -25.19 -9.12
CA ILE A 145 3.61 -25.87 -10.41
C ILE A 145 4.18 -27.29 -10.36
N ARG A 146 5.41 -27.46 -9.88
CA ARG A 146 6.08 -28.77 -9.78
C ARG A 146 5.28 -29.75 -8.92
N ARG A 147 4.77 -29.29 -7.77
CA ARG A 147 3.98 -30.12 -6.85
C ARG A 147 2.64 -30.53 -7.42
N ILE A 148 1.92 -29.60 -8.06
CA ILE A 148 0.65 -29.90 -8.74
C ILE A 148 0.88 -30.94 -9.84
N TYR A 149 1.92 -30.76 -10.65
CA TYR A 149 2.25 -31.68 -11.74
C TYR A 149 2.56 -33.09 -11.22
N ASN A 150 3.27 -33.21 -10.10
CA ASN A 150 3.63 -34.50 -9.50
C ASN A 150 2.58 -35.07 -8.53
N GLY A 151 1.47 -34.39 -8.29
CA GLY A 151 0.46 -34.81 -7.30
C GLY A 151 0.96 -34.75 -5.84
N GLU A 152 1.95 -33.91 -5.56
CA GLU A 152 2.55 -33.74 -4.24
C GLU A 152 1.73 -32.76 -3.36
N SER A 153 1.91 -32.86 -2.04
CA SER A 153 1.24 -31.94 -1.10
C SER A 153 1.73 -30.50 -1.24
N MET A 154 0.78 -29.57 -1.31
CA MET A 154 1.00 -28.12 -1.33
C MET A 154 1.35 -27.54 0.05
N SER A 155 1.13 -28.28 1.14
CA SER A 155 1.41 -27.80 2.50
C SER A 155 2.89 -27.45 2.74
N TYR A 156 3.79 -27.96 1.90
CA TYR A 156 5.22 -27.67 1.97
C TYR A 156 5.57 -26.21 1.67
N LEU A 157 4.85 -25.57 0.75
CA LEU A 157 5.11 -24.19 0.30
C LEU A 157 5.11 -23.18 1.46
N PHE A 158 4.24 -23.40 2.45
CA PHE A 158 4.04 -22.47 3.56
C PHE A 158 5.00 -22.67 4.73
N ARG A 159 5.85 -23.70 4.68
CA ARG A 159 6.70 -24.10 5.82
C ARG A 159 8.20 -24.10 5.52
N HIS A 160 8.61 -24.24 4.26
CA HIS A 160 10.01 -24.58 3.92
C HIS A 160 10.59 -23.84 2.72
N ILE A 161 9.91 -22.81 2.18
CA ILE A 161 10.49 -21.95 1.14
C ILE A 161 10.91 -20.63 1.77
N GLY A 162 12.21 -20.33 1.72
CA GLY A 162 12.83 -19.12 2.24
C GLY A 162 13.15 -18.09 1.15
N LEU A 163 13.68 -16.94 1.58
CA LEU A 163 14.17 -15.86 0.70
C LEU A 163 15.60 -16.11 0.17
N GLU A 164 16.32 -17.07 0.73
CA GLU A 164 17.72 -17.40 0.37
C GLU A 164 17.81 -18.62 -0.56
N ASP A 165 16.68 -19.25 -0.86
CA ASP A 165 16.54 -20.38 -1.77
C ASP A 165 16.39 -19.90 -3.23
#